data_AF-A0A6G0HVK4-F1
#
_entry.id   AF-A0A6G0HVK4-F1
#
_cell.length_a   1.000
_cell.length_b   1.000
_cell.length_c   1.000
_cell.angle_alpha   90.00
_cell.angle_beta   90.00
_cell.angle_gamma   90.00
#
_symmetry.space_group_name_H-M   'P 1'
#
loop_
_entity.id
_entity.type
_entity.pdbx_description
1 polymer ?
#
loop_
_entity_poly.entity_id
_entity_poly.type
_entity_poly.pdbx_seq_one_letter_code
_entity_poly.pdbx_strand_id
1 'polypeptide(L)'
;MEQIAKEEQRKAWKLQGIGEKYTTWEPTKRELELLRHNPKRRKITTNCTIGYEQQDAHEFLIAALDVLHRHCKGDTIRDDNGKKANNPNHCNCIIDQIFTGGLQSDVTCQVCHGVSTTIDPFWDISLDLPGSSTPFWPLSPGGDGSTVNGESHLSGSTTLTDCLRRFTRPEHLGSSAKIKCGGCHSYQESTKQLTMKKLPIVACFHLKRFEHSAKLRRKITTYVSFPLELDMTPFMASSKESRMNGQYQQTVDVLNNDNKYSLFAVVNHQGTLESGHYTSFIRQHKDQWFKCDDAIITKASIKDVLDSEGYLLFYHKQFLEYE
;
A
#
# COMPACT_ATOMS: atom_id res chain seq x y z
N MET A 1 -17.81 26.62 20.00
CA MET A 1 -16.89 25.72 19.25
C MET A 1 -16.33 26.44 18.03
N GLU A 2 -17.14 26.82 17.03
CA GLU A 2 -16.69 27.58 15.85
C GLU A 2 -16.07 28.94 16.19
N GLN A 3 -16.61 29.64 17.18
CA GLN A 3 -16.04 30.90 17.68
C GLN A 3 -14.69 30.71 18.39
N ILE A 4 -14.50 29.59 19.10
CA ILE A 4 -13.26 29.28 19.83
C ILE A 4 -12.16 28.92 18.82
N ALA A 5 -12.49 28.13 17.79
CA ALA A 5 -11.57 27.82 16.69
C ALA A 5 -11.16 29.09 15.91
N LYS A 6 -12.12 29.99 15.64
CA LYS A 6 -11.85 31.30 15.01
C LYS A 6 -10.99 32.21 15.88
N GLU A 7 -11.13 32.15 17.20
CA GLU A 7 -10.38 32.98 18.14
C GLU A 7 -8.94 32.49 18.33
N GLU A 8 -8.72 31.17 18.40
CA GLU A 8 -7.38 30.56 18.42
C GLU A 8 -6.64 30.77 17.08
N GLN A 9 -7.34 30.68 15.94
CA GLN A 9 -6.79 31.06 14.62
C GLN A 9 -6.35 32.53 14.57
N ARG A 10 -7.12 33.44 15.19
CA ARG A 10 -6.80 34.87 15.21
C ARG A 10 -5.59 35.18 16.10
N LYS A 11 -5.40 34.41 17.17
CA LYS A 11 -4.20 34.47 18.03
C LYS A 11 -2.98 33.93 17.30
N ALA A 12 -3.09 32.78 16.62
CA ALA A 12 -2.02 32.20 15.82
C ALA A 12 -1.57 33.12 14.67
N TRP A 13 -2.52 33.81 14.02
CA TRP A 13 -2.24 34.79 12.96
C TRP A 13 -1.46 36.01 13.46
N LYS A 14 -1.80 36.55 14.64
CA LYS A 14 -1.09 37.69 15.24
C LYS A 14 0.35 37.37 15.63
N LEU A 15 0.66 36.10 15.87
CA LEU A 15 1.99 35.64 16.29
C LEU A 15 2.97 35.43 15.11
N GLN A 16 2.50 35.33 13.86
CA GLN A 16 3.33 34.79 12.77
C GLN A 16 3.74 35.77 11.66
N GLY A 17 3.28 37.02 11.63
CA GLY A 17 3.92 38.07 10.82
C GLY A 17 4.14 37.81 9.32
N ILE A 18 3.41 36.87 8.68
CA ILE A 18 3.60 36.49 7.28
C ILE A 18 2.35 36.86 6.47
N GLY A 19 2.58 37.59 5.38
CA GLY A 19 1.60 38.31 4.57
C GLY A 19 0.91 37.52 3.45
N GLU A 20 0.91 36.19 3.48
CA GLU A 20 0.17 35.40 2.48
C GLU A 20 -0.83 34.44 3.12
N LYS A 21 -2.07 34.58 2.68
CA LYS A 21 -3.27 33.96 3.25
C LYS A 21 -3.49 32.60 2.60
N TYR A 22 -2.90 31.52 3.13
CA TYR A 22 -3.39 30.18 2.81
C TYR A 22 -4.65 29.92 3.63
N THR A 23 -5.81 30.11 3.01
CA THR A 23 -7.09 29.74 3.61
C THR A 23 -7.18 28.22 3.67
N THR A 24 -7.40 27.69 4.88
CA THR A 24 -7.88 26.33 5.10
C THR A 24 -9.05 26.08 4.14
N TRP A 25 -9.08 24.94 3.45
CA TRP A 25 -10.20 24.61 2.58
C TRP A 25 -11.47 24.51 3.44
N GLU A 26 -12.38 25.46 3.26
CA GLU A 26 -13.76 25.39 3.75
C GLU A 26 -14.66 25.22 2.51
N PRO A 27 -15.55 24.22 2.47
CA PRO A 27 -16.47 24.07 1.35
C PRO A 27 -17.35 25.32 1.26
N THR A 28 -17.35 25.95 0.10
CA THR A 28 -18.16 27.12 -0.21
C THR A 28 -19.65 26.81 -0.06
N LYS A 29 -20.49 27.83 0.15
CA LYS A 29 -21.95 27.65 0.20
C LYS A 29 -22.50 26.92 -1.02
N ARG A 30 -21.91 27.16 -2.20
CA ARG A 30 -22.25 26.47 -3.45
C ARG A 30 -21.85 24.99 -3.42
N GLU A 31 -20.68 24.65 -2.87
CA GLU A 31 -20.27 23.26 -2.69
C GLU A 31 -21.15 22.54 -1.66
N LEU A 32 -21.51 23.21 -0.55
CA LEU A 32 -22.47 22.70 0.42
C LEU A 32 -23.86 22.48 -0.19
N GLU A 33 -24.35 23.37 -1.04
CA GLU A 33 -25.61 23.21 -1.78
C GLU A 33 -25.52 22.08 -2.82
N LEU A 34 -24.40 21.96 -3.55
CA LEU A 34 -24.16 20.86 -4.48
C LEU A 34 -24.11 19.50 -3.77
N LEU A 35 -23.53 19.46 -2.57
CA LEU A 35 -23.50 18.28 -1.69
C LEU A 35 -24.90 17.95 -1.14
N ARG A 36 -25.74 18.96 -0.87
CA ARG A 36 -27.15 18.76 -0.46
C ARG A 36 -28.03 18.25 -1.59
N HIS A 37 -27.83 18.72 -2.82
CA HIS A 37 -28.64 18.35 -3.99
C HIS A 37 -28.22 17.02 -4.66
N ASN A 38 -27.05 16.46 -4.31
CA ASN A 38 -26.55 15.20 -4.88
C ASN A 38 -26.48 14.08 -3.82
N PRO A 39 -27.61 13.48 -3.40
CA PRO A 39 -27.63 12.42 -2.39
C PRO A 39 -26.87 11.16 -2.82
N LYS A 40 -26.55 10.99 -4.11
CA LYS A 40 -25.67 9.90 -4.60
C LYS A 40 -24.19 10.08 -4.20
N ARG A 41 -23.75 11.31 -3.87
CA ARG A 41 -22.45 11.56 -3.21
C ARG A 41 -22.46 11.19 -1.72
N ARG A 42 -23.63 10.89 -1.12
CA ARG A 42 -23.79 10.33 0.23
C ARG A 42 -23.65 8.80 0.29
N LYS A 43 -22.81 8.19 -0.54
CA LYS A 43 -22.34 6.81 -0.24
C LYS A 43 -21.36 6.75 0.94
N ILE A 44 -21.13 7.89 1.58
CA ILE A 44 -20.75 8.06 2.98
C ILE A 44 -22.06 8.00 3.77
N THR A 45 -22.34 6.88 4.44
CA THR A 45 -23.61 6.64 5.16
C THR A 45 -23.89 7.72 6.21
N THR A 46 -25.13 7.85 6.67
CA THR A 46 -25.51 8.77 7.76
C THR A 46 -24.83 8.46 9.11
N ASN A 47 -24.17 7.30 9.22
CA ASN A 47 -23.38 6.90 10.39
C ASN A 47 -21.87 7.08 10.15
N CYS A 48 -21.48 7.77 9.08
CA CYS A 48 -20.08 7.92 8.75
C CYS A 48 -19.48 9.08 9.56
N THR A 49 -18.52 8.74 10.42
CA THR A 49 -17.78 9.68 11.26
C THR A 49 -16.57 10.30 10.55
N ILE A 50 -16.53 10.23 9.20
CA ILE A 50 -15.49 10.86 8.38
C ILE A 50 -15.39 12.34 8.75
N GLY A 51 -14.25 12.72 9.34
CA GLY A 51 -13.94 14.08 9.76
C GLY A 51 -14.40 14.47 11.17
N TYR A 52 -15.14 13.60 11.88
CA TYR A 52 -15.59 13.85 13.26
C TYR A 52 -14.82 13.02 14.30
N GLU A 53 -14.35 11.83 13.92
CA GLU A 53 -13.52 10.96 14.75
C GLU A 53 -12.22 10.61 14.02
N GLN A 54 -11.22 10.16 14.78
CA GLN A 54 -9.98 9.66 14.19
C GLN A 54 -10.24 8.30 13.52
N GLN A 55 -9.68 8.13 12.32
CA GLN A 55 -9.89 6.96 11.47
C GLN A 55 -8.57 6.57 10.82
N ASP A 56 -8.51 5.33 10.31
CA ASP A 56 -7.32 4.82 9.63
C ASP A 56 -7.19 5.42 8.22
N ALA A 57 -6.02 5.98 7.91
CA ALA A 57 -5.76 6.57 6.59
C ALA A 57 -5.76 5.52 5.45
N HIS A 58 -5.37 4.27 5.74
CA HIS A 58 -5.45 3.16 4.79
C HIS A 58 -6.90 2.80 4.50
N GLU A 59 -7.74 2.68 5.54
CA GLU A 59 -9.18 2.40 5.35
C GLU A 59 -9.85 3.50 4.54
N PHE A 60 -9.54 4.77 4.85
CA PHE A 60 -10.03 5.90 4.07
C PHE A 60 -9.59 5.84 2.60
N LEU A 61 -8.32 5.51 2.33
CA LEU A 61 -7.80 5.37 0.96
C LEU A 61 -8.57 4.30 0.18
N ILE A 62 -8.72 3.10 0.74
CA ILE A 62 -9.40 1.98 0.07
C ILE A 62 -10.87 2.32 -0.16
N ALA A 63 -11.54 2.90 0.82
CA ALA A 63 -12.92 3.35 0.69
C ALA A 63 -13.08 4.43 -0.40
N ALA A 64 -12.15 5.39 -0.47
CA ALA A 64 -12.16 6.45 -1.47
C ALA A 64 -11.94 5.90 -2.88
N LEU A 65 -10.96 5.02 -3.08
CA LEU A 65 -10.70 4.37 -4.36
C LEU A 65 -11.90 3.53 -4.82
N ASP A 66 -12.54 2.80 -3.90
CA ASP A 66 -13.74 2.02 -4.22
C ASP A 66 -14.92 2.89 -4.64
N VAL A 67 -15.15 4.00 -3.94
CA VAL A 67 -16.19 4.97 -4.32
C VAL A 67 -15.91 5.52 -5.72
N LEU A 68 -14.67 5.96 -6.00
CA LEU A 68 -14.29 6.49 -7.31
C LEU A 68 -14.46 5.44 -8.42
N HIS A 69 -13.99 4.21 -8.19
CA HIS A 69 -14.13 3.09 -9.12
C HIS A 69 -15.58 2.81 -9.48
N ARG A 70 -16.46 2.72 -8.46
CA ARG A 70 -17.90 2.47 -8.66
C ARG A 70 -18.59 3.62 -9.38
N HIS A 71 -18.15 4.85 -9.17
CA HIS A 71 -18.69 6.01 -9.88
C HIS A 71 -18.30 5.99 -11.36
N CYS A 72 -17.04 5.70 -11.69
CA CYS A 72 -16.60 5.60 -13.08
C CYS A 72 -17.24 4.42 -13.83
N LYS A 73 -17.50 3.29 -13.15
CA LYS A 73 -18.28 2.16 -13.71
C LYS A 73 -19.72 2.54 -14.08
N GLY A 74 -20.28 3.57 -13.44
CA GLY A 74 -21.64 4.04 -13.70
C GLY A 74 -21.76 4.91 -14.96
N ASP A 75 -20.66 5.48 -15.43
CA ASP A 75 -20.60 6.42 -16.56
C ASP A 75 -20.16 5.77 -17.88
N THR A 76 -19.81 4.48 -17.91
CA THR A 76 -19.63 3.74 -19.17
C THR A 76 -20.98 3.63 -19.88
N ILE A 77 -21.12 4.47 -20.91
CA ILE A 77 -22.20 4.50 -21.88
C ILE A 77 -22.54 3.07 -22.32
N ARG A 78 -23.84 2.76 -22.35
CA ARG A 78 -24.36 1.54 -22.97
C ARG A 78 -23.90 1.54 -24.43
N ASP A 79 -23.04 0.60 -24.80
CA ASP A 79 -22.84 0.31 -26.22
C ASP A 79 -24.17 -0.04 -26.87
N ASP A 80 -24.34 0.43 -28.11
CA ASP A 80 -25.54 0.32 -28.96
C ASP A 80 -26.00 -1.14 -29.23
N ASN A 81 -25.22 -2.13 -28.75
CA ASN A 81 -25.46 -3.55 -28.92
C ASN A 81 -25.84 -4.31 -27.64
N GLY A 82 -26.07 -3.64 -26.50
CA GLY A 82 -26.69 -4.24 -25.30
C GLY A 82 -25.93 -5.42 -24.66
N LYS A 83 -24.69 -5.70 -25.08
CA LYS A 83 -23.87 -6.78 -24.51
C LYS A 83 -22.94 -6.19 -23.46
N LYS A 84 -23.24 -6.46 -22.18
CA LYS A 84 -22.30 -6.22 -21.08
C LYS A 84 -21.03 -7.04 -21.33
N ALA A 85 -19.88 -6.39 -21.52
CA ALA A 85 -18.58 -7.03 -21.36
C ALA A 85 -18.41 -7.38 -19.88
N ASN A 86 -19.00 -8.49 -19.46
CA ASN A 86 -19.00 -8.95 -18.08
C ASN A 86 -17.70 -9.72 -17.81
N ASN A 87 -16.62 -9.00 -17.53
CA ASN A 87 -15.67 -9.49 -16.55
C ASN A 87 -15.72 -8.53 -15.35
N PRO A 88 -16.36 -8.88 -14.22
CA PRO A 88 -16.47 -7.99 -13.06
C PRO A 88 -15.11 -7.53 -12.51
N ASN A 89 -14.05 -8.27 -12.85
CA ASN A 89 -12.67 -8.06 -12.43
C ASN A 89 -11.85 -7.13 -13.34
N HIS A 90 -12.42 -6.58 -14.42
CA HIS A 90 -11.71 -5.63 -15.26
C HIS A 90 -12.59 -4.43 -15.61
N CYS A 91 -12.12 -3.23 -15.30
CA CYS A 91 -12.83 -1.98 -15.54
C CYS A 91 -11.92 -1.05 -16.32
N ASN A 92 -12.44 -0.28 -17.28
CA ASN A 92 -11.58 0.69 -17.98
C ASN A 92 -11.57 2.08 -17.30
N CYS A 93 -11.78 2.14 -15.98
CA CYS A 93 -11.80 3.43 -15.28
C CYS A 93 -10.38 3.86 -14.89
N ILE A 94 -10.26 5.14 -14.54
CA ILE A 94 -9.00 5.73 -14.08
C ILE A 94 -8.39 5.00 -12.87
N ILE A 95 -9.23 4.45 -11.97
CA ILE A 95 -8.75 3.69 -10.81
C ILE A 95 -8.13 2.35 -11.24
N ASP A 96 -8.77 1.64 -12.19
CA ASP A 96 -8.24 0.38 -12.73
C ASP A 96 -6.93 0.61 -13.49
N GLN A 97 -6.89 1.67 -14.30
CA GLN A 97 -5.72 2.01 -15.10
C GLN A 97 -4.52 2.43 -14.24
N ILE A 98 -4.75 3.21 -13.18
CA ILE A 98 -3.66 3.79 -12.40
C ILE A 98 -3.23 2.90 -11.23
N PHE A 99 -4.19 2.41 -10.43
CA PHE A 99 -3.90 1.77 -9.14
C PHE A 99 -4.02 0.25 -9.17
N THR A 100 -4.62 -0.35 -10.21
CA THR A 100 -4.87 -1.80 -10.20
C THR A 100 -3.70 -2.61 -10.72
N GLY A 101 -3.06 -3.33 -9.81
CA GLY A 101 -2.11 -4.41 -10.12
C GLY A 101 -2.78 -5.77 -10.17
N GLY A 102 -2.01 -6.80 -10.52
CA GLY A 102 -2.43 -8.20 -10.50
C GLY A 102 -1.46 -9.03 -9.66
N LEU A 103 -1.97 -9.62 -8.59
CA LEU A 103 -1.22 -10.47 -7.67
C LEU A 103 -1.42 -11.94 -8.07
N GLN A 104 -0.34 -12.65 -8.36
CA GLN A 104 -0.37 -14.08 -8.64
C GLN A 104 -0.19 -14.86 -7.34
N SER A 105 -1.17 -15.69 -7.00
CA SER A 105 -1.12 -16.64 -5.88
C SER A 105 -0.95 -18.06 -6.41
N ASP A 106 0.24 -18.62 -6.22
CA ASP A 106 0.56 -20.01 -6.55
C ASP A 106 0.41 -20.89 -5.32
N VAL A 107 -0.35 -21.98 -5.44
CA VAL A 107 -0.43 -23.07 -4.48
C VAL A 107 0.25 -24.30 -5.06
N THR A 108 1.35 -24.73 -4.47
CA THR A 108 2.15 -25.88 -4.94
C THR A 108 1.97 -27.06 -3.99
N CYS A 109 1.43 -28.16 -4.51
CA CYS A 109 1.32 -29.43 -3.79
C CYS A 109 2.71 -29.97 -3.43
N GLN A 110 2.92 -30.38 -2.18
CA GLN A 110 4.21 -30.92 -1.74
C GLN A 110 4.46 -32.38 -2.18
N VAL A 111 3.42 -33.08 -2.67
CA VAL A 111 3.52 -34.48 -3.10
C VAL A 111 3.73 -34.60 -4.60
N CYS A 112 2.83 -34.03 -5.41
CA CYS A 112 2.91 -34.14 -6.87
C CYS A 112 3.53 -32.92 -7.55
N HIS A 113 3.87 -31.86 -6.81
CA HIS A 113 4.39 -30.60 -7.32
C HIS A 113 3.49 -29.87 -8.33
N GLY A 114 2.23 -30.30 -8.47
CA GLY A 114 1.22 -29.59 -9.24
C GLY A 114 0.98 -28.20 -8.65
N VAL A 115 0.94 -27.19 -9.52
CA VAL A 115 0.74 -25.79 -9.18
C VAL A 115 -0.67 -25.37 -9.57
N SER A 116 -1.38 -24.73 -8.65
CA SER A 116 -2.65 -24.04 -8.92
C SER A 116 -2.43 -22.54 -8.78
N THR A 117 -2.71 -21.78 -9.83
CA THR A 117 -2.44 -20.34 -9.89
C THR A 117 -3.75 -19.56 -9.97
N THR A 118 -3.90 -18.54 -9.12
CA THR A 118 -4.97 -17.53 -9.20
C THR A 118 -4.36 -16.15 -9.39
N ILE A 119 -5.05 -15.26 -10.09
CA ILE A 119 -4.63 -13.87 -10.30
C ILE A 119 -5.72 -12.98 -9.71
N ASP A 120 -5.36 -12.26 -8.64
CA ASP A 120 -6.26 -11.40 -7.88
C ASP A 120 -5.88 -9.93 -8.10
N PRO A 121 -6.84 -9.05 -8.47
CA PRO A 121 -6.56 -7.63 -8.58
C PRO A 121 -6.33 -7.00 -7.20
N PHE A 122 -5.47 -5.99 -7.12
CA PHE A 122 -5.20 -5.24 -5.88
C PHE A 122 -5.00 -3.74 -6.15
N TRP A 123 -5.25 -2.90 -5.15
CA TRP A 123 -4.97 -1.45 -5.19
C TRP A 123 -3.81 -1.01 -4.29
N ASP A 124 -3.47 -1.82 -3.29
CA ASP A 124 -2.37 -1.62 -2.38
C ASP A 124 -1.70 -2.95 -2.03
N ILE A 125 -0.50 -2.86 -1.48
CA ILE A 125 0.24 -3.99 -0.91
C ILE A 125 0.46 -3.69 0.57
N SER A 126 -0.25 -4.42 1.42
CA SER A 126 -0.13 -4.32 2.87
C SER A 126 0.97 -5.28 3.38
N LEU A 127 2.05 -4.71 3.91
CA LEU A 127 3.28 -5.40 4.28
C LEU A 127 3.41 -5.62 5.79
N ASP A 128 3.74 -6.85 6.17
CA ASP A 128 4.02 -7.20 7.57
C ASP A 128 5.41 -6.71 8.00
N LEU A 129 5.49 -6.28 9.26
CA LEU A 129 6.70 -5.72 9.85
C LEU A 129 7.38 -6.68 10.83
N PRO A 130 8.71 -6.60 10.99
CA PRO A 130 9.41 -7.30 12.07
C PRO A 130 8.85 -6.88 13.42
N GLY A 131 8.65 -7.89 14.27
CA GLY A 131 8.04 -7.74 15.58
C GLY A 131 6.53 -8.00 15.59
N SER A 132 5.84 -8.15 14.44
CA SER A 132 4.45 -8.64 14.43
C SER A 132 4.34 -10.06 15.00
N SER A 133 3.16 -10.46 15.48
CA SER A 133 2.90 -11.83 15.99
C SER A 133 3.00 -12.92 14.92
N THR A 134 3.16 -12.58 13.65
CA THR A 134 3.46 -13.56 12.61
C THR A 134 4.87 -14.13 12.83
N PRO A 135 5.06 -15.47 12.79
CA PRO A 135 6.37 -16.08 13.00
C PRO A 135 7.39 -15.50 12.01
N PHE A 136 8.34 -14.73 12.54
CA PHE A 136 9.44 -14.18 11.78
C PHE A 136 10.46 -15.28 11.48
N TRP A 137 10.19 -16.09 10.46
CA TRP A 137 11.18 -17.07 10.00
C TRP A 137 12.37 -16.32 9.40
N PRO A 138 13.62 -16.58 9.86
CA PRO A 138 14.79 -15.91 9.35
C PRO A 138 14.91 -16.10 7.83
N LEU A 139 15.53 -15.12 7.18
CA LEU A 139 15.91 -15.23 5.78
C LEU A 139 16.99 -16.34 5.70
N SER A 140 16.58 -17.50 5.19
CA SER A 140 17.40 -18.70 4.90
C SER A 140 17.61 -19.70 6.05
N PRO A 141 17.42 -21.02 5.82
CA PRO A 141 17.98 -22.09 6.63
C PRO A 141 19.39 -22.41 6.11
N GLY A 142 20.42 -21.93 6.80
CA GLY A 142 21.81 -22.20 6.40
C GLY A 142 22.92 -21.62 7.29
N GLY A 143 22.58 -21.09 8.46
CA GLY A 143 23.56 -20.72 9.49
C GLY A 143 23.46 -21.70 10.64
N ASP A 144 24.56 -22.41 10.90
CA ASP A 144 24.67 -23.51 11.85
C ASP A 144 24.12 -23.18 13.25
N GLY A 145 23.46 -24.17 13.85
CA GLY A 145 22.92 -24.07 15.19
C GLY A 145 24.03 -24.06 16.25
N SER A 146 24.04 -23.04 17.08
CA SER A 146 24.63 -23.12 18.41
C SER A 146 23.79 -22.30 19.38
N THR A 147 23.06 -23.03 20.21
CA THR A 147 22.32 -22.53 21.36
C THR A 147 23.29 -22.05 22.44
N VAL A 148 23.48 -20.74 22.60
CA VAL A 148 23.99 -20.16 23.85
C VAL A 148 23.40 -18.76 24.05
N ASN A 149 22.57 -18.64 25.09
CA ASN A 149 22.26 -17.48 25.95
C ASN A 149 21.87 -16.11 25.34
N GLY A 150 20.97 -15.45 26.08
CA GLY A 150 20.38 -14.16 25.72
C GLY A 150 21.38 -13.04 25.46
N GLU A 151 20.83 -12.04 24.76
CA GLU A 151 21.39 -10.76 24.31
C GLU A 151 21.89 -10.69 22.86
N SER A 152 21.38 -9.66 22.18
CA SER A 152 21.81 -9.05 20.91
C SER A 152 21.33 -9.67 19.58
N HIS A 153 20.11 -9.26 19.19
CA HIS A 153 19.65 -9.23 17.80
C HIS A 153 20.49 -8.18 17.02
N LEU A 154 21.66 -8.58 16.51
CA LEU A 154 22.53 -7.80 15.60
C LEU A 154 22.16 -8.15 14.14
N SER A 155 22.20 -7.28 13.13
CA SER A 155 22.41 -5.85 13.04
C SER A 155 22.07 -5.47 11.59
N GLY A 156 20.90 -4.87 11.37
CA GLY A 156 20.46 -4.41 10.05
C GLY A 156 19.11 -3.70 10.20
N SER A 157 19.03 -2.45 9.74
CA SER A 157 17.75 -1.75 9.65
C SER A 157 16.83 -2.51 8.69
N THR A 158 15.56 -2.72 9.07
CA THR A 158 14.60 -3.34 8.15
C THR A 158 14.33 -2.41 6.99
N THR A 159 14.36 -2.92 5.77
CA THR A 159 14.06 -2.15 4.57
C THR A 159 12.70 -2.51 3.98
N LEU A 160 12.12 -1.61 3.17
CA LEU A 160 10.93 -1.88 2.35
C LEU A 160 11.15 -3.11 1.45
N THR A 161 12.36 -3.25 0.90
CA THR A 161 12.78 -4.39 0.07
C THR A 161 12.73 -5.70 0.86
N ASP A 162 13.10 -5.70 2.14
CA ASP A 162 12.99 -6.89 3.01
C ASP A 162 11.54 -7.25 3.26
N CYS A 163 10.68 -6.26 3.50
CA CYS A 163 9.24 -6.47 3.64
C CYS A 163 8.62 -7.07 2.38
N LEU A 164 8.97 -6.56 1.19
CA LEU A 164 8.52 -7.11 -0.09
C LEU A 164 9.02 -8.54 -0.32
N ARG A 165 10.30 -8.81 0.00
CA ARG A 165 10.88 -10.15 -0.11
C ARG A 165 10.14 -11.16 0.78
N ARG A 166 9.74 -10.75 1.99
CA ARG A 166 8.92 -11.57 2.88
C ARG A 166 7.52 -11.78 2.34
N PHE A 167 6.87 -10.72 1.85
CA PHE A 167 5.55 -10.78 1.23
C PHE A 167 5.50 -11.78 0.06
N THR A 168 6.57 -11.83 -0.76
CA THR A 168 6.65 -12.75 -1.90
C THR A 168 7.30 -14.11 -1.61
N ARG A 169 7.62 -14.40 -0.34
CA ARG A 169 8.28 -15.65 0.05
C ARG A 169 7.26 -16.80 0.02
N PRO A 170 7.63 -17.99 -0.48
CA PRO A 170 6.81 -19.18 -0.30
C PRO A 170 6.62 -19.48 1.20
N GLU A 171 5.39 -19.68 1.61
CA GLU A 171 5.01 -20.09 2.95
C GLU A 171 4.38 -21.48 2.93
N HIS A 172 4.69 -22.30 3.93
CA HIS A 172 4.07 -23.61 4.09
C HIS A 172 2.75 -23.47 4.86
N LEU A 173 1.65 -23.96 4.32
CA LEU A 173 0.32 -23.80 4.92
C LEU A 173 0.14 -24.62 6.21
N GLY A 174 0.95 -25.68 6.38
CA GLY A 174 0.92 -26.55 7.55
C GLY A 174 -0.13 -27.64 7.47
N SER A 175 -0.02 -28.60 8.40
CA SER A 175 -0.85 -29.81 8.44
C SER A 175 -2.33 -29.56 8.76
N SER A 176 -2.66 -28.40 9.35
CA SER A 176 -4.03 -27.98 9.67
C SER A 176 -4.76 -27.32 8.51
N ALA A 177 -4.05 -26.90 7.45
CA ALA A 177 -4.61 -26.18 6.30
C ALA A 177 -4.36 -26.92 4.98
N LYS A 178 -4.48 -28.26 4.99
CA LYS A 178 -4.32 -29.09 3.78
C LYS A 178 -5.34 -28.71 2.71
N ILE A 179 -4.90 -28.69 1.45
CA ILE A 179 -5.75 -28.37 0.30
C ILE A 179 -6.01 -29.65 -0.49
N LYS A 180 -7.23 -29.82 -0.98
CA LYS A 180 -7.57 -30.94 -1.87
C LYS A 180 -6.86 -30.75 -3.21
N CYS A 181 -5.85 -31.56 -3.46
CA CYS A 181 -5.07 -31.51 -4.68
C CYS A 181 -5.83 -32.18 -5.83
N GLY A 182 -5.94 -31.49 -6.98
CA GLY A 182 -6.57 -32.04 -8.19
C GLY A 182 -5.84 -33.25 -8.78
N GLY A 183 -4.50 -33.29 -8.69
CA GLY A 183 -3.69 -34.39 -9.20
C GLY A 183 -3.61 -35.60 -8.26
N CYS A 184 -3.50 -35.37 -6.94
CA CYS A 184 -3.47 -36.47 -5.95
C CYS A 184 -4.85 -36.97 -5.54
N HIS A 185 -5.92 -36.27 -5.95
CA HIS A 185 -7.31 -36.52 -5.55
C HIS A 185 -7.54 -36.62 -4.02
N SER A 186 -6.66 -36.05 -3.21
CA SER A 186 -6.62 -36.14 -1.75
C SER A 186 -6.13 -34.84 -1.11
N TYR A 187 -6.32 -34.69 0.20
CA TYR A 187 -5.87 -33.52 0.95
C TYR A 187 -4.37 -33.60 1.21
N GLN A 188 -3.63 -32.65 0.64
CA GLN A 188 -2.18 -32.61 0.71
C GLN A 188 -1.69 -31.30 1.34
N GLU A 189 -0.52 -31.38 1.96
CA GLU A 189 0.22 -30.20 2.35
C GLU A 189 0.69 -29.45 1.11
N SER A 190 0.68 -28.12 1.19
CA SER A 190 1.00 -27.25 0.07
C SER A 190 1.79 -26.05 0.56
N THR A 191 2.59 -25.48 -0.34
CA THR A 191 3.15 -24.13 -0.14
C THR A 191 2.29 -23.14 -0.90
N LYS A 192 2.15 -21.93 -0.36
CA LYS A 192 1.53 -20.79 -1.01
C LYS A 192 2.59 -19.74 -1.27
N GLN A 193 2.56 -19.09 -2.42
CA GLN A 193 3.45 -17.98 -2.74
C GLN A 193 2.70 -16.87 -3.47
N LEU A 194 2.93 -15.63 -3.07
CA LEU A 194 2.43 -14.44 -3.74
C LEU A 194 3.55 -13.82 -4.60
N THR A 195 3.24 -13.39 -5.82
CA THR A 195 4.17 -12.67 -6.71
C THR A 195 3.42 -11.64 -7.55
N MET A 196 4.12 -10.68 -8.14
CA MET A 196 3.50 -9.65 -8.97
C MET A 196 3.33 -10.16 -10.40
N LYS A 197 2.09 -10.29 -10.88
CA LYS A 197 1.80 -10.58 -12.30
C LYS A 197 1.78 -9.31 -13.13
N LYS A 198 1.16 -8.26 -12.60
CA LYS A 198 1.04 -6.94 -13.22
C LYS A 198 1.26 -5.89 -12.12
N LEU A 199 2.10 -4.89 -12.41
CA LEU A 199 2.30 -3.76 -11.51
C LEU A 199 1.42 -2.56 -11.91
N PRO A 200 0.86 -1.82 -10.94
CA PRO A 200 0.07 -0.62 -11.20
C PRO A 200 0.94 0.56 -11.66
N ILE A 201 0.36 1.61 -12.25
CA ILE A 201 1.13 2.84 -12.54
C ILE A 201 1.56 3.53 -11.24
N VAL A 202 0.64 3.56 -10.25
CA VAL A 202 0.91 4.05 -8.90
C VAL A 202 0.81 2.88 -7.93
N ALA A 203 1.95 2.53 -7.32
CA ALA A 203 2.03 1.53 -6.27
C ALA A 203 1.84 2.18 -4.89
N CYS A 204 0.90 1.65 -4.11
CA CYS A 204 0.68 2.01 -2.72
C CYS A 204 1.16 0.88 -1.81
N PHE A 205 2.12 1.16 -0.94
CA PHE A 205 2.56 0.23 0.10
C PHE A 205 2.05 0.69 1.45
N HIS A 206 1.31 -0.18 2.13
CA HIS A 206 0.86 0.03 3.49
C HIS A 206 1.74 -0.78 4.44
N LEU A 207 2.45 -0.09 5.34
CA LEU A 207 3.20 -0.76 6.41
C LEU A 207 2.24 -1.05 7.56
N LYS A 208 1.93 -2.33 7.81
CA LYS A 208 0.95 -2.76 8.84
C LYS A 208 1.48 -2.49 10.25
N ARG A 209 1.40 -1.23 10.67
CA ARG A 209 1.89 -0.76 11.97
C ARG A 209 0.89 -1.03 13.09
N PHE A 210 -0.36 -1.30 12.80
CA PHE A 210 -1.37 -1.59 13.81
C PHE A 210 -1.61 -3.09 13.90
N GLU A 211 -1.28 -3.66 15.06
CA GLU A 211 -1.55 -5.05 15.37
C GLU A 211 -2.78 -5.13 16.27
N HIS A 212 -3.79 -5.86 15.80
CA HIS A 212 -4.98 -6.16 16.56
C HIS A 212 -5.16 -7.68 16.63
N SER A 213 -4.82 -8.24 17.78
CA SER A 213 -5.08 -9.63 18.10
C SER A 213 -5.94 -9.71 19.36
N ALA A 214 -6.56 -10.87 19.60
CA ALA A 214 -7.39 -11.09 20.79
C ALA A 214 -6.64 -10.85 22.12
N LYS A 215 -5.30 -10.91 22.11
CA LYS A 215 -4.45 -10.77 23.30
C LYS A 215 -3.62 -9.49 23.33
N LEU A 216 -3.40 -8.85 22.19
CA LEU A 216 -2.48 -7.73 22.06
C LEU A 216 -3.00 -6.72 21.04
N ARG A 217 -3.13 -5.47 21.47
CA ARG A 217 -3.31 -4.29 20.62
C ARG A 217 -2.11 -3.40 20.80
N ARG A 218 -1.37 -3.12 19.73
CA ARG A 218 -0.24 -2.19 19.80
C ARG A 218 0.10 -1.59 18.45
N LYS A 219 0.88 -0.51 18.50
CA LYS A 219 1.56 0.07 17.35
C LYS A 219 2.98 -0.49 17.23
N ILE A 220 3.37 -0.89 16.03
CA ILE A 220 4.74 -1.26 15.65
C ILE A 220 5.47 0.01 15.24
N THR A 221 6.39 0.45 16.10
CA THR A 221 7.23 1.65 15.91
C THR A 221 8.58 1.33 15.26
N THR A 222 8.81 0.07 14.85
CA THR A 222 10.02 -0.36 14.16
C THR A 222 10.27 0.54 12.95
N TYR A 223 11.46 1.14 12.89
CA TYR A 223 11.89 1.93 11.75
C TYR A 223 12.04 1.04 10.51
N VAL A 224 11.50 1.49 9.38
CA VAL A 224 11.59 0.81 8.09
C VAL A 224 12.20 1.78 7.10
N SER A 225 13.40 1.49 6.61
CA SER A 225 14.02 2.29 5.57
C SER A 225 13.35 2.02 4.22
N PHE A 226 12.88 3.07 3.56
CA PHE A 226 12.33 2.99 2.20
C PHE A 226 13.16 3.88 1.25
N PRO A 227 13.44 3.44 0.01
CA PRO A 227 14.29 4.19 -0.90
C PRO A 227 13.50 5.24 -1.69
N LEU A 228 14.19 6.26 -2.23
CA LEU A 228 13.56 7.19 -3.20
C LEU A 228 13.20 6.49 -4.51
N GLU A 229 13.99 5.49 -4.90
CA GLU A 229 13.79 4.70 -6.11
C GLU A 229 13.66 3.23 -5.74
N LEU A 230 12.65 2.56 -6.27
CA LEU A 230 12.33 1.17 -5.96
C LEU A 230 12.30 0.36 -7.25
N ASP A 231 13.06 -0.74 -7.29
CA ASP A 231 12.99 -1.73 -8.37
C ASP A 231 12.09 -2.90 -7.94
N MET A 232 10.98 -3.07 -8.65
CA MET A 232 10.00 -4.13 -8.39
C MET A 232 10.26 -5.42 -9.17
N THR A 233 11.24 -5.42 -10.10
CA THR A 233 11.58 -6.58 -10.94
C THR A 233 11.78 -7.87 -10.13
N PRO A 234 12.52 -7.88 -9.00
CA PRO A 234 12.75 -9.11 -8.25
C PRO A 234 11.50 -9.80 -7.69
N PHE A 235 10.37 -9.09 -7.63
CA PHE A 235 9.10 -9.55 -7.06
C PHE A 235 8.09 -10.00 -8.12
N MET A 236 8.44 -9.92 -9.40
CA MET A 236 7.61 -10.34 -10.53
C MET A 236 7.54 -11.87 -10.67
N ALA A 237 6.39 -12.40 -11.09
CA ALA A 237 6.20 -13.82 -11.37
C ALA A 237 7.15 -14.33 -12.49
N SER A 238 7.38 -13.52 -13.52
CA SER A 238 8.31 -13.84 -14.62
C SER A 238 9.75 -14.02 -14.14
N SER A 239 10.20 -13.23 -13.16
CA SER A 239 11.54 -13.35 -12.60
C SER A 239 11.75 -14.66 -11.82
N LYS A 240 10.68 -15.29 -11.33
CA LYS A 240 10.71 -16.64 -10.73
C LYS A 240 10.86 -17.72 -11.82
N GLU A 241 10.09 -17.61 -12.90
CA GLU A 241 10.11 -18.57 -14.02
C GLU A 241 11.50 -18.65 -14.67
N SER A 242 12.14 -17.50 -14.93
CA SER A 242 13.49 -17.44 -15.50
C SER A 242 14.55 -18.12 -14.62
N ARG A 243 14.44 -18.00 -13.29
CA ARG A 243 15.36 -18.66 -12.34
C ARG A 243 15.19 -20.17 -12.29
N MET A 244 13.95 -20.66 -12.40
CA MET A 244 13.66 -22.11 -12.39
C MET A 244 14.10 -22.80 -13.69
N ASN A 245 14.04 -22.09 -14.83
CA ASN A 245 14.37 -22.66 -16.13
C ASN A 245 15.87 -22.66 -16.46
N GLY A 246 16.75 -22.27 -15.52
CA GLY A 246 18.21 -22.34 -15.69
C GLY A 246 18.77 -21.46 -16.80
N GLN A 247 17.99 -20.54 -17.37
CA GLN A 247 18.49 -19.56 -18.33
C GLN A 247 19.29 -18.50 -17.57
N TYR A 248 20.61 -18.71 -17.53
CA TYR A 248 21.59 -17.68 -17.16
C TYR A 248 21.39 -16.46 -18.07
N GLN A 249 20.74 -15.43 -17.53
CA GLN A 249 20.95 -14.01 -17.81
C GLN A 249 21.32 -13.67 -19.27
N GLN A 250 20.45 -13.97 -20.23
CA GLN A 250 20.51 -13.31 -21.54
C GLN A 250 19.95 -11.90 -21.38
N THR A 251 20.85 -10.94 -21.14
CA THR A 251 20.97 -9.58 -21.68
C THR A 251 19.74 -8.67 -21.94
N VAL A 252 18.49 -9.06 -21.66
CA VAL A 252 17.29 -8.24 -21.93
C VAL A 252 16.75 -7.53 -20.68
N ASP A 253 16.96 -8.06 -19.47
CA ASP A 253 16.35 -7.50 -18.25
C ASP A 253 17.10 -6.28 -17.67
N VAL A 254 18.37 -6.03 -18.03
CA VAL A 254 19.13 -4.87 -17.51
C VAL A 254 18.59 -3.53 -18.05
N LEU A 255 17.80 -3.58 -19.13
CA LEU A 255 17.16 -2.42 -19.74
C LEU A 255 15.65 -2.32 -19.43
N ASN A 256 15.09 -3.28 -18.69
CA ASN A 256 13.67 -3.28 -18.35
C ASN A 256 13.40 -2.29 -17.21
N ASN A 257 13.39 -1.00 -17.58
CA ASN A 257 13.11 0.10 -16.68
C ASN A 257 11.63 0.19 -16.28
N ASP A 258 10.75 -0.67 -16.82
CA ASP A 258 9.29 -0.57 -16.68
C ASP A 258 8.78 -0.93 -15.28
N ASN A 259 9.65 -1.53 -14.48
CA ASN A 259 9.39 -1.91 -13.09
C ASN A 259 10.09 -1.00 -12.07
N LYS A 260 10.71 0.11 -12.52
CA LYS A 260 11.31 1.11 -11.64
C LYS A 260 10.29 2.17 -11.22
N TYR A 261 10.37 2.54 -9.95
CA TYR A 261 9.41 3.40 -9.29
C TYR A 261 10.10 4.53 -8.56
N SER A 262 9.48 5.71 -8.55
CA SER A 262 9.93 6.89 -7.81
C SER A 262 8.94 7.23 -6.71
N LEU A 263 9.46 7.42 -5.49
CA LEU A 263 8.69 7.88 -4.34
C LEU A 263 8.22 9.30 -4.59
N PHE A 264 6.93 9.55 -4.37
CA PHE A 264 6.35 10.89 -4.51
C PHE A 264 5.47 11.32 -3.34
N ALA A 265 5.01 10.38 -2.51
CA ALA A 265 4.31 10.73 -1.28
C ALA A 265 4.56 9.72 -0.15
N VAL A 266 4.64 10.23 1.08
CA VAL A 266 4.71 9.44 2.31
C VAL A 266 3.68 9.98 3.28
N VAL A 267 2.76 9.13 3.76
CA VAL A 267 1.87 9.46 4.89
C VAL A 267 2.50 8.88 6.14
N ASN A 268 2.55 9.67 7.20
CA ASN A 268 3.09 9.31 8.52
C ASN A 268 1.97 9.34 9.55
N HIS A 269 2.11 8.56 10.62
CA HIS A 269 1.16 8.56 11.73
C HIS A 269 1.89 8.74 13.07
N GLN A 270 1.71 9.85 13.76
CA GLN A 270 2.29 10.05 15.10
C GLN A 270 1.26 9.70 16.17
N GLY A 271 1.64 9.00 17.23
CA GLY A 271 0.73 8.64 18.34
C GLY A 271 0.54 7.13 18.51
N THR A 272 -0.57 6.77 19.17
CA THR A 272 -0.94 5.42 19.58
C THR A 272 -1.98 4.80 18.63
N LEU A 273 -2.49 3.61 18.94
CA LEU A 273 -3.51 2.95 18.13
C LEU A 273 -4.90 3.62 18.23
N GLU A 274 -5.18 4.30 19.35
CA GLU A 274 -6.49 4.93 19.61
C GLU A 274 -6.50 6.43 19.36
N SER A 275 -5.32 7.06 19.40
CA SER A 275 -5.17 8.49 19.10
C SER A 275 -3.86 8.77 18.41
N GLY A 276 -3.92 9.56 17.34
CA GLY A 276 -2.74 10.04 16.65
C GLY A 276 -3.01 11.19 15.70
N HIS A 277 -1.99 11.50 14.91
CA HIS A 277 -1.97 12.60 13.97
C HIS A 277 -1.32 12.16 12.67
N TYR A 278 -2.01 12.36 11.56
CA TYR A 278 -1.49 12.05 10.23
C TYR A 278 -0.82 13.28 9.62
N THR A 279 0.37 13.10 9.07
CA THR A 279 1.06 14.12 8.28
C THR A 279 1.53 13.51 6.97
N SER A 280 1.82 14.32 5.95
CA SER A 280 2.32 13.80 4.69
C SER A 280 3.54 14.55 4.19
N PHE A 281 4.47 13.85 3.55
CA PHE A 281 5.46 14.44 2.67
C PHE A 281 5.03 14.25 1.23
N ILE A 282 5.07 15.31 0.42
CA ILE A 282 4.72 15.28 -1.01
C ILE A 282 5.89 15.82 -1.83
N ARG A 283 6.23 15.13 -2.92
CA ARG A 283 7.18 15.58 -3.95
C ARG A 283 6.42 16.40 -4.98
N GLN A 284 6.87 17.63 -5.19
CA GLN A 284 6.36 18.55 -6.20
C GLN A 284 7.33 18.65 -7.39
N HIS A 285 6.97 19.48 -8.38
CA HIS A 285 7.80 19.86 -9.51
C HIS A 285 9.23 20.25 -9.10
N LYS A 286 10.21 19.91 -9.95
CA LYS A 286 11.64 20.13 -9.71
C LYS A 286 12.19 19.40 -8.49
N ASP A 287 11.60 18.25 -8.14
CA ASP A 287 12.05 17.36 -7.07
C ASP A 287 12.13 18.02 -5.69
N GLN A 288 11.25 18.98 -5.44
CA GLN A 288 11.14 19.65 -4.15
C GLN A 288 10.15 18.90 -3.25
N TRP A 289 10.53 18.72 -1.98
CA TRP A 289 9.70 18.05 -0.99
C TRP A 289 9.06 19.06 -0.03
N PHE A 290 7.82 18.79 0.34
CA PHE A 290 7.06 19.57 1.30
C PHE A 290 6.44 18.66 2.35
N LYS A 291 6.49 19.08 3.62
CA LYS A 291 5.70 18.50 4.70
C LYS A 291 4.36 19.22 4.75
N CYS A 292 3.27 18.48 4.67
CA CYS A 292 1.91 18.94 4.90
C CYS A 292 1.47 18.44 6.27
N ASP A 293 1.19 19.39 7.16
CA ASP A 293 0.74 19.18 8.53
C ASP A 293 -0.53 20.04 8.71
N ASP A 294 -1.68 19.44 8.37
CA ASP A 294 -2.95 20.13 8.20
C ASP A 294 -2.84 21.37 7.29
N ALA A 295 -3.07 22.56 7.85
CA ALA A 295 -2.99 23.84 7.14
C ALA A 295 -1.55 24.34 6.96
N ILE A 296 -0.58 23.71 7.61
CA ILE A 296 0.82 24.14 7.64
C ILE A 296 1.59 23.34 6.58
N ILE A 297 2.08 24.04 5.57
CA ILE A 297 2.93 23.45 4.52
C ILE A 297 4.32 24.06 4.65
N THR A 298 5.32 23.21 4.87
CA THR A 298 6.72 23.64 5.00
C THR A 298 7.60 22.87 4.03
N LYS A 299 8.70 23.49 3.59
CA LYS A 299 9.71 22.81 2.77
C LYS A 299 10.42 21.74 3.61
N ALA A 300 10.67 20.58 3.02
CA ALA A 300 11.37 19.46 3.65
C ALA A 300 12.58 19.05 2.82
N SER A 301 13.61 18.51 3.47
CA SER A 301 14.72 17.85 2.80
C SER A 301 14.39 16.39 2.49
N ILE A 302 15.08 15.79 1.52
CA ILE A 302 14.99 14.35 1.25
C ILE A 302 15.28 13.54 2.52
N LYS A 303 16.24 13.98 3.34
CA LYS A 303 16.58 13.32 4.60
C LYS A 303 15.40 13.27 5.56
N ASP A 304 14.67 14.38 5.70
CA ASP A 304 13.46 14.44 6.56
C ASP A 304 12.39 13.45 6.10
N VAL A 305 12.26 13.26 4.78
CA VAL A 305 11.32 12.31 4.19
C VAL A 305 11.75 10.87 4.47
N LEU A 306 13.01 10.52 4.18
CA LEU A 306 13.51 9.15 4.28
C LEU A 306 13.68 8.68 5.73
N ASP A 307 13.93 9.59 6.68
CA ASP A 307 14.01 9.29 8.11
C ASP A 307 12.62 9.26 8.79
N SER A 308 11.55 9.58 8.06
CA SER A 308 10.19 9.60 8.62
C SER A 308 9.64 8.20 8.88
N GLU A 309 8.58 8.09 9.69
CA GLU A 309 8.06 6.79 10.14
C GLU A 309 7.57 5.93 8.96
N GLY A 310 6.91 6.53 7.97
CA GLY A 310 6.29 5.84 6.85
C GLY A 310 5.14 4.94 7.31
N TYR A 311 3.91 5.33 7.01
CA TYR A 311 2.70 4.51 7.18
C TYR A 311 2.17 4.04 5.84
N LEU A 312 1.94 4.98 4.91
CA LEU A 312 1.65 4.71 3.51
C LEU A 312 2.75 5.30 2.65
N LEU A 313 3.26 4.52 1.71
CA LEU A 313 4.30 4.94 0.76
C LEU A 313 3.71 4.86 -0.65
N PHE A 314 3.76 5.97 -1.37
CA PHE A 314 3.26 6.06 -2.73
C PHE A 314 4.40 6.26 -3.72
N TYR A 315 4.46 5.36 -4.68
CA TYR A 315 5.42 5.37 -5.76
C TYR A 315 4.71 5.40 -7.11
N HIS A 316 5.26 6.12 -8.08
CA HIS A 316 4.81 6.05 -9.48
C HIS A 316 5.88 5.40 -10.35
N LYS A 317 5.48 4.71 -11.42
CA LYS A 317 6.42 4.20 -12.42
C LYS A 317 7.29 5.33 -12.99
N GLN A 318 8.56 5.06 -13.19
CA GLN A 318 9.50 5.99 -13.86
C GLN A 318 9.25 6.05 -15.37
N PHE A 319 8.80 4.94 -15.95
CA PHE A 319 8.53 4.80 -17.38
C PHE A 319 7.09 4.31 -17.56
N LEU A 320 6.35 5.01 -18.40
CA LEU A 320 5.01 4.62 -18.83
C LEU A 320 5.12 4.15 -20.26
N GLU A 321 4.90 2.85 -20.50
CA GLU A 321 4.67 2.36 -21.86
C GLU A 321 3.26 2.81 -22.26
N TYR A 322 3.18 3.60 -23.33
CA TYR A 322 1.91 3.87 -24.00
C TYR A 322 1.76 2.79 -25.08
N GLU A 323 0.85 1.84 -24.84
CA GLU A 323 0.32 0.95 -25.90
C GLU A 323 -0.61 1.71 -26.84
#